data_AF-A0A0H3I1I9-F1
#
_entry.id   AF-A0A0H3I1I9-F1
#
_cell.length_a   1.000
_cell.length_b   1.000
_cell.length_c   1.000
_cell.angle_alpha   90.00
_cell.angle_beta   90.00
_cell.angle_gamma   90.00
#
_symmetry.space_group_name_H-M   'P 1'
#
loop_
_entity.id
_entity.type
_entity.pdbx_description
1 polymer ?
#
loop_
_entity_poly.entity_id
_entity_poly.type
_entity_poly.pdbx_seq_one_letter_code
_entity_poly.pdbx_strand_id
1 'polypeptide(L)'
;MTWEALCIEVASFIGKKPSRQSLNMYEDIVAAYLMKKKMIQANHVTLKKPASLKIAAQRIRHLEKNMEILEQQNNRYKEQFTLWQYNAYKCGMKLHHLNAPLPEKKKGCKLK
;
A
#
# COMPACT_ATOMS: atom_id res chain seq x y z
N MET A 1 -0.33 -6.34 -19.18
CA MET A 1 -0.13 -4.89 -19.41
C MET A 1 1.35 -4.58 -19.52
N THR A 2 1.80 -4.04 -20.66
CA THR A 2 3.21 -3.68 -20.94
C THR A 2 3.43 -2.17 -20.83
N TRP A 3 4.68 -1.73 -20.68
CA TRP A 3 5.02 -0.29 -20.64
C TRP A 3 4.69 0.43 -21.95
N GLU A 4 4.82 -0.27 -23.08
CA GLU A 4 4.49 0.30 -24.40
C GLU A 4 3.00 0.58 -24.55
N ALA A 5 2.15 -0.34 -24.08
CA ALA A 5 0.70 -0.14 -24.07
C ALA A 5 0.31 1.08 -23.21
N LEU A 6 0.98 1.27 -22.07
CA LEU A 6 0.78 2.46 -21.24
C LEU A 6 1.20 3.74 -21.98
N CYS A 7 2.36 3.74 -22.65
CA CYS A 7 2.83 4.90 -23.40
C CYS A 7 1.90 5.28 -24.56
N ILE A 8 1.28 4.29 -25.22
CA ILE A 8 0.28 4.52 -26.27
C ILE A 8 -0.99 5.13 -25.69
N GLU A 9 -1.50 4.57 -24.60
CA GLU A 9 -2.72 5.06 -23.95
C GLU A 9 -2.55 6.48 -23.44
N VAL A 10 -1.43 6.78 -22.77
CA VAL A 10 -1.13 8.13 -22.24
C VAL A 10 -0.98 9.17 -23.36
N ALA A 11 -0.66 8.74 -24.59
CA ALA A 11 -0.56 9.64 -25.73
C ALA A 11 -1.88 10.34 -26.06
N SER A 12 -3.02 9.68 -25.82
CA SER A 12 -4.35 10.28 -26.04
C SER A 12 -4.66 11.40 -25.03
N PHE A 13 -4.08 11.32 -23.83
CA PHE A 13 -4.28 12.31 -22.76
C PHE A 13 -3.33 13.51 -22.86
N ILE A 14 -2.08 13.29 -23.26
CA ILE A 14 -1.02 14.33 -23.29
C ILE A 14 -0.83 14.92 -24.71
N GLY A 15 -1.43 14.30 -25.73
CA GLY A 15 -1.30 14.69 -27.13
C GLY A 15 0.04 14.33 -27.78
N LYS A 16 0.97 13.73 -27.02
CA LYS A 16 2.25 13.20 -27.50
C LYS A 16 2.55 11.87 -26.80
N LYS A 17 3.17 10.93 -27.51
CA LYS A 17 3.56 9.63 -26.96
C LYS A 17 4.76 9.80 -26.01
N PRO A 18 4.58 9.66 -24.68
CA PRO A 18 5.71 9.72 -23.76
C PRO A 18 6.64 8.51 -23.95
N SER A 19 7.91 8.70 -23.60
CA SER A 19 8.85 7.57 -23.51
C SER A 19 8.68 6.84 -22.17
N ARG A 20 9.03 5.55 -22.13
CA ARG A 20 9.07 4.78 -20.87
C ARG A 20 9.97 5.45 -19.83
N GLN A 21 11.09 6.03 -20.26
CA GLN A 21 12.02 6.72 -19.36
C GLN A 21 11.33 7.92 -18.69
N SER A 22 10.58 8.71 -19.46
CA SER A 22 9.82 9.85 -18.95
C SER A 22 8.77 9.44 -17.90
N LEU A 23 8.03 8.36 -18.15
CA LEU A 23 7.04 7.86 -17.18
C LEU A 23 7.68 7.23 -15.94
N ASN A 24 8.85 6.60 -16.10
CA ASN A 24 9.58 5.97 -14.99
C ASN A 24 10.20 6.97 -14.00
N MET A 25 10.36 8.23 -14.39
CA MET A 25 10.87 9.27 -13.48
C MET A 25 9.87 9.65 -12.38
N TYR A 26 8.59 9.34 -12.58
CA TYR A 26 7.52 9.63 -11.63
C TYR A 26 7.19 8.38 -10.80
N GLU A 27 7.57 8.38 -9.52
CA GLU A 27 7.38 7.23 -8.63
C GLU A 27 5.90 6.82 -8.51
N ASP A 28 4.99 7.79 -8.49
CA ASP A 28 3.54 7.53 -8.42
C ASP A 28 3.03 6.76 -9.64
N ILE A 29 3.52 7.12 -10.84
CA ILE A 29 3.14 6.44 -12.10
C ILE A 29 3.70 5.02 -12.09
N VAL A 30 4.94 4.84 -11.65
CA VAL A 30 5.57 3.52 -11.52
C VAL A 30 4.81 2.66 -10.52
N ALA A 31 4.47 3.21 -9.35
CA ALA A 31 3.71 2.52 -8.31
C ALA A 31 2.34 2.07 -8.82
N ALA A 32 1.59 2.96 -9.48
CA ALA A 32 0.29 2.65 -10.08
C ALA A 32 0.40 1.57 -11.17
N TYR A 33 1.40 1.66 -12.06
CA TYR A 33 1.67 0.66 -13.09
C TYR A 33 1.95 -0.72 -12.48
N LEU A 34 2.86 -0.78 -11.49
CA LEU A 34 3.23 -2.02 -10.82
C LEU A 34 2.04 -2.63 -10.07
N MET A 35 1.24 -1.81 -9.40
CA MET A 35 0.02 -2.25 -8.72
C MET A 35 -0.95 -2.87 -9.73
N LYS A 36 -1.26 -2.17 -10.83
CA LYS A 36 -2.18 -2.68 -11.87
C LYS A 36 -1.63 -3.95 -12.52
N LYS A 37 -0.33 -4.02 -12.80
CA LYS A 37 0.32 -5.22 -13.35
C LYS A 37 0.19 -6.41 -12.39
N LYS A 38 0.43 -6.21 -11.09
CA LYS A 38 0.23 -7.22 -10.06
C LYS A 38 -1.24 -7.66 -9.96
N MET A 39 -2.20 -6.73 -10.02
CA MET A 39 -3.62 -7.07 -10.00
C MET A 39 -4.02 -7.93 -11.20
N ILE A 40 -3.56 -7.61 -12.41
CA ILE A 40 -3.83 -8.42 -13.60
C ILE A 40 -3.24 -9.83 -13.44
N GLN A 41 -2.02 -9.94 -12.92
CA GLN A 41 -1.39 -11.22 -12.64
C GLN A 41 -2.14 -12.01 -11.54
N ALA A 42 -2.59 -11.34 -10.49
CA ALA A 42 -3.35 -11.96 -9.40
C ALA A 42 -4.77 -12.39 -9.82
N ASN A 43 -5.42 -11.64 -10.71
CA ASN A 43 -6.73 -11.99 -11.27
C ASN A 43 -6.68 -13.23 -12.20
N HIS A 44 -5.48 -13.63 -12.64
CA HIS A 44 -5.28 -14.90 -13.35
C HIS A 44 -5.27 -16.10 -12.39
N VAL A 45 -5.25 -15.88 -11.07
CA VAL A 45 -5.56 -16.93 -10.11
C VAL A 45 -7.04 -17.21 -10.25
N THR A 46 -7.37 -18.38 -10.81
CA THR A 46 -8.75 -18.85 -10.96
C THR A 46 -9.46 -18.69 -9.63
N LEU A 47 -10.47 -17.81 -9.59
CA LEU A 47 -11.30 -17.62 -8.42
C LEU A 47 -11.96 -18.98 -8.13
N LYS A 48 -11.48 -19.69 -7.10
CA LYS A 48 -12.11 -20.91 -6.63
C LYS A 48 -13.52 -20.55 -6.21
N LYS A 49 -14.50 -20.94 -7.04
CA LYS A 49 -15.91 -20.70 -6.74
C LYS A 49 -16.20 -21.32 -5.38
N PRO A 50 -16.81 -20.57 -4.44
CA PRO A 50 -17.17 -21.14 -3.16
C PRO A 50 -18.12 -22.31 -3.38
N ALA A 51 -18.00 -23.35 -2.56
CA ALA A 51 -18.80 -24.56 -2.69
C ALA A 51 -20.32 -24.31 -2.54
N SER A 52 -20.72 -23.18 -1.93
CA SER A 52 -22.12 -22.74 -1.86
C SER A 52 -22.25 -21.22 -1.66
N LEU A 53 -23.43 -20.67 -1.97
CA LEU A 53 -23.78 -19.27 -1.72
C LEU A 53 -23.68 -18.90 -0.23
N LYS A 54 -24.02 -19.83 0.68
CA LYS A 54 -23.92 -19.61 2.13
C LYS A 54 -22.48 -19.36 2.57
N ILE A 55 -21.53 -20.13 2.04
CA ILE A 55 -20.10 -19.97 2.33
C ILE A 55 -19.59 -18.64 1.76
N ALA A 56 -20.05 -18.26 0.56
CA ALA A 56 -19.73 -16.97 -0.04
C ALA A 56 -20.18 -15.81 0.86
N ALA A 57 -21.44 -15.82 1.31
CA ALA A 57 -22.00 -14.79 2.18
C ALA A 57 -21.30 -14.72 3.55
N GLN A 58 -20.89 -15.87 4.11
CA GLN A 58 -20.10 -15.88 5.35
C GLN A 58 -18.71 -15.27 5.15
N ARG A 59 -18.04 -15.58 4.03
CA ARG A 59 -16.73 -15.00 3.70
C ARG A 59 -16.81 -13.49 3.49
N ILE A 60 -17.83 -13.01 2.78
CA ILE A 60 -18.07 -11.57 2.57
C ILE A 60 -18.24 -10.87 3.93
N ARG A 61 -19.16 -11.35 4.78
CA ARG A 61 -19.36 -10.78 6.12
C ARG A 61 -18.09 -10.75 6.98
N HIS A 62 -17.28 -11.80 6.91
CA HIS A 62 -16.01 -11.84 7.63
C HIS A 62 -15.01 -10.81 7.09
N LEU A 63 -14.91 -10.68 5.77
CA LEU A 63 -14.05 -9.68 5.13
C LEU A 63 -14.49 -8.26 5.47
N GLU A 64 -15.80 -7.96 5.38
CA GLU A 64 -16.37 -6.65 5.74
C GLU A 64 -16.07 -6.31 7.20
N LYS A 65 -16.28 -7.25 8.13
CA LYS A 65 -15.95 -7.05 9.55
C LYS A 65 -14.46 -6.79 9.76
N ASN A 66 -13.59 -7.52 9.06
CA ASN A 66 -12.15 -7.31 9.17
C ASN A 66 -11.75 -5.94 8.62
N MET A 67 -12.36 -5.50 7.51
CA MET A 67 -12.15 -4.16 6.94
C MET A 67 -12.54 -3.08 7.94
N GLU A 68 -13.72 -3.20 8.57
CA GLU A 68 -14.17 -2.26 9.60
C GLU A 68 -13.17 -2.18 10.78
N ILE A 69 -12.71 -3.32 11.28
CA ILE A 69 -11.72 -3.39 12.36
C ILE A 69 -10.40 -2.73 11.93
N LEU A 70 -9.93 -3.01 10.71
CA LEU A 70 -8.70 -2.45 10.15
C LEU A 70 -8.79 -0.93 9.99
N GLU A 71 -9.92 -0.43 9.49
CA GLU A 71 -10.17 1.01 9.34
C GLU A 71 -10.20 1.71 10.70
N GLN A 72 -10.89 1.12 11.68
CA GLN A 72 -10.94 1.66 13.04
C GLN A 72 -9.55 1.70 13.69
N GLN A 73 -8.74 0.64 13.53
CA GLN A 73 -7.37 0.60 14.03
C GLN A 73 -6.50 1.66 13.35
N ASN A 74 -6.61 1.80 12.02
CA ASN A 74 -5.85 2.78 11.25
C ASN A 74 -6.20 4.22 11.68
N ASN A 75 -7.49 4.52 11.88
CA ASN A 75 -7.93 5.82 12.37
C ASN A 75 -7.36 6.11 13.76
N ARG A 76 -7.42 5.14 14.68
CA ARG A 76 -6.81 5.28 16.02
C ARG A 76 -5.30 5.53 15.94
N TYR A 77 -4.59 4.85 15.05
CA TYR A 77 -3.15 5.08 14.87
C TYR A 77 -2.86 6.45 14.27
N LYS A 78 -3.66 6.93 13.31
CA LYS A 78 -3.53 8.29 12.76
C LYS A 78 -3.69 9.35 13.84
N GLU A 79 -4.71 9.22 14.69
CA GLU A 79 -4.93 10.11 15.83
C GLU A 79 -3.72 10.12 16.79
N GLN A 80 -3.24 8.93 17.15
CA GLN A 80 -2.04 8.78 17.99
C GLN A 80 -0.80 9.41 17.34
N PHE A 81 -0.60 9.20 16.04
CA PHE A 81 0.52 9.80 15.31
C PHE A 81 0.44 11.32 15.31
N THR A 82 -0.75 11.92 15.14
CA THR A 82 -0.92 13.38 15.22
C THR A 82 -0.56 13.92 16.61
N LEU A 83 -1.01 13.25 17.68
CA LEU A 83 -0.64 13.64 19.06
C LEU A 83 0.86 13.54 19.29
N TRP A 84 1.50 12.46 18.83
CA TRP A 84 2.95 12.29 18.97
C TRP A 84 3.73 13.30 18.15
N GLN A 85 3.30 13.61 16.93
CA GLN A 85 3.91 14.64 16.10
C GLN A 85 3.86 16.01 16.79
N TYR A 86 2.71 16.39 17.34
CA TYR A 86 2.56 17.65 18.08
C TYR A 86 3.45 17.71 19.32
N ASN A 87 3.45 16.65 20.13
CA ASN A 87 4.27 16.58 21.35
C ASN A 87 5.78 16.56 21.02
N ALA A 88 6.18 15.84 19.98
CA ALA A 88 7.56 15.80 19.50
C ALA A 88 8.03 17.20 19.06
N TYR A 89 7.19 17.92 18.31
CA TYR A 89 7.47 19.30 17.91
C TYR A 89 7.64 20.21 19.14
N LYS A 90 6.73 20.12 20.12
CA LYS A 90 6.82 20.89 21.38
C LYS A 90 8.11 20.60 22.16
N CYS A 91 8.60 19.36 22.11
CA CYS A 91 9.85 18.93 22.74
C CYS A 91 11.10 19.21 21.86
N GLY A 92 10.97 19.90 20.74
CA GLY A 92 12.09 20.25 19.85
C GLY A 92 12.62 19.10 18.99
N MET A 93 11.92 17.96 18.91
CA MET A 93 12.31 16.86 18.05
C MET A 93 12.06 17.23 16.58
N LYS A 94 13.08 16.98 15.75
CA LYS A 94 13.01 17.12 14.29
C LYS A 94 12.53 15.83 13.63
N LEU A 95 11.93 15.93 12.45
CA LEU A 95 11.38 14.81 11.68
C LEU A 95 12.37 13.64 11.47
N HIS A 96 13.66 13.92 11.26
CA HIS A 96 14.67 12.87 11.07
C HIS A 96 14.89 12.00 12.31
N HIS A 97 14.66 12.52 13.52
CA HIS A 97 14.73 11.73 14.75
C HIS A 97 13.55 10.77 14.85
N LEU A 98 12.36 11.20 14.41
CA LEU A 98 11.14 10.38 14.41
C LEU A 98 11.20 9.27 13.35
N ASN A 99 11.85 9.54 12.22
CA ASN A 99 12.03 8.58 11.13
C ASN A 99 13.33 7.77 11.24
N ALA A 100 14.07 7.90 12.34
CA ALA A 100 15.29 7.13 12.55
C ALA A 100 14.95 5.63 12.57
N PRO A 101 15.78 4.78 11.94
CA PRO A 101 15.54 3.34 11.97
C PRO A 101 15.55 2.82 13.40
N LEU A 102 14.73 1.81 13.67
CA LEU A 102 14.75 1.12 14.96
C LEU A 102 16.15 0.52 15.18
N PRO A 103 16.68 0.56 16.42
CA PRO A 103 17.98 0.00 16.72
C PRO A 103 18.00 -1.50 16.38
N GLU A 104 19.10 -1.97 15.81
CA GLU A 104 19.26 -3.38 15.47
C GLU A 104 19.08 -4.24 16.73
N LYS A 105 18.20 -5.24 16.66
CA LYS A 105 18.10 -6.24 17.73
C LYS A 105 19.42 -7.01 17.78
N LYS A 106 20.21 -6.82 18.84
CA LYS A 106 21.36 -7.69 19.12
C LYS A 106 20.88 -9.14 19.16
N LYS A 107 21.26 -9.94 18.15
CA LYS A 107 20.99 -11.38 18.14
C LYS A 107 21.85 -12.03 19.23
N GLY A 108 21.27 -12.25 20.41
CA GLY A 108 21.91 -12.99 21.49
C GLY A 108 21.85 -12.28 22.83
N CYS A 109 20.68 -12.27 23.46
CA CYS A 109 20.63 -12.32 24.91
C CYS A 109 19.71 -13.50 25.25
N LYS A 110 20.31 -14.69 25.40
CA LYS A 110 19.62 -15.79 26.08
C LYS A 110 19.45 -15.31 27.51
N LEU A 111 18.21 -15.03 27.91
CA LEU A 111 17.84 -14.90 29.30
C LEU A 111 18.32 -16.19 29.98
N LYS A 112 19.29 -16.06 30.89
CA LYS A 112 19.68 -17.15 31.80
C LYS A 112 18.67 -17.22 32.93
#